data_AF-A0A535J6X9-F1
#
_entry.id   AF-A0A535J6X9-F1
#
_cell.length_a   1.000
_cell.length_b   1.000
_cell.length_c   1.000
_cell.angle_alpha   90.00
_cell.angle_beta   90.00
_cell.angle_gamma   90.00
#
_symmetry.space_group_name_H-M   'P 1'
#
loop_
_entity.id
_entity.type
_entity.pdbx_description
1 polymer ?
#
loop_
_entity_poly.entity_id
_entity_poly.type
_entity_poly.pdbx_seq_one_letter_code
_entity_poly.pdbx_strand_id
1 'polypeptide(L)'
;MTRHYGRRRRYRHANYHLQEWRRRRRVALQRNLIVAFLVAITLPLLTLPALAAQTVGELPAVTGRTSSGLPQDMLIYDRHGNLLADVGDQGDHRIVVPLSYISSNVINATIAVEDHSFFSNSGVDFGAVLRAALADYSHHGIKQGGSTISQQLVKQLFIGPNPDNSLQRKAKEAALALEMNRLYTKSQILEMYLNTIFYGSQTYGIEAAARSYFQTNAHDLNLAQASMLAGLPQAPTQYNPLVNLVAAKKRQHDVLMAMVDNHFISQKEADAAYAAKLAIHPPVNHYEAPYFVDYVLKTLRQQYNIQPGDRRGYRVYTSLDLNLQHIAEQVVRDQIAQKGNYYNFHDAALVSMDSKTGEILAMVGGDDYNRPGGWINMADTLRQPGSTFKIYTYTAAIESRRFNMITPILDAPLVFPTWGGTS
;
A
#
# COMPACT_ATOMS: atom_id res chain seq x y z
N MET A 1 100.62 0.07 -50.59
CA MET A 1 99.19 0.11 -51.00
C MET A 1 98.59 -1.26 -50.78
N THR A 2 97.69 -1.43 -49.81
CA THR A 2 96.70 -2.51 -49.77
C THR A 2 95.75 -2.31 -48.58
N ARG A 3 94.48 -1.98 -48.89
CA ARG A 3 93.33 -2.13 -47.99
C ARG A 3 92.85 -3.57 -48.07
N HIS A 4 92.31 -4.13 -46.98
CA HIS A 4 91.10 -4.94 -47.11
C HIS A 4 90.21 -4.90 -45.85
N TYR A 5 88.95 -4.54 -46.12
CA TYR A 5 87.78 -4.61 -45.26
C TYR A 5 87.38 -6.06 -44.96
N GLY A 6 86.91 -6.33 -43.74
CA GLY A 6 86.11 -7.52 -43.47
C GLY A 6 85.84 -7.78 -41.99
N ARG A 7 84.70 -7.30 -41.47
CA ARG A 7 83.93 -7.92 -40.36
C ARG A 7 82.74 -7.03 -39.92
N ARG A 8 81.66 -7.01 -40.70
CA ARG A 8 80.33 -6.56 -40.24
C ARG A 8 79.22 -7.36 -40.90
N ARG A 9 79.09 -8.66 -40.59
CA ARG A 9 77.97 -9.48 -41.08
C ARG A 9 77.67 -10.71 -40.21
N ARG A 10 77.61 -10.57 -38.88
CA ARG A 10 77.17 -11.69 -37.99
C ARG A 10 76.24 -11.32 -36.81
N TYR A 11 75.76 -10.08 -36.68
CA TYR A 11 74.92 -9.66 -35.54
C TYR A 11 73.44 -9.38 -35.85
N ARG A 12 72.95 -9.65 -37.07
CA ARG A 12 71.54 -9.35 -37.45
C ARG A 12 70.56 -10.52 -37.32
N HIS A 13 71.01 -11.78 -37.25
CA HIS A 13 70.09 -12.94 -37.18
C HIS A 13 69.68 -13.35 -35.74
N ALA A 14 70.47 -13.01 -34.71
CA ALA A 14 70.15 -13.37 -33.32
C ALA A 14 68.99 -12.54 -32.73
N ASN A 15 68.85 -11.27 -33.15
CA ASN A 15 67.79 -10.38 -32.64
C ASN A 15 66.40 -10.70 -33.21
N TYR A 16 66.32 -11.31 -34.39
CA TYR A 16 65.04 -11.64 -35.04
C TYR A 16 64.32 -12.80 -34.31
N HIS A 17 65.05 -13.85 -33.95
CA HIS A 17 64.50 -15.00 -33.21
C HIS A 17 64.09 -14.65 -31.77
N LEU A 18 64.82 -13.75 -31.11
CA LEU A 18 64.45 -13.25 -29.77
C LEU A 18 63.19 -12.36 -29.80
N GLN A 19 63.01 -11.57 -30.86
CA GLN A 19 61.81 -10.74 -31.05
C GLN A 19 60.57 -11.59 -31.39
N GLU A 20 60.70 -12.59 -32.26
CA GLU A 20 59.60 -13.52 -32.55
C GLU A 20 59.22 -14.38 -31.34
N TRP A 21 60.19 -14.85 -30.55
CA TRP A 21 59.91 -15.61 -29.33
C TRP A 21 59.17 -14.76 -28.28
N ARG A 22 59.58 -13.50 -28.08
CA ARG A 22 58.88 -12.55 -27.20
C ARG A 22 57.48 -12.20 -27.70
N ARG A 23 57.28 -12.08 -29.03
CA ARG A 23 55.96 -11.84 -29.64
C ARG A 23 55.04 -13.05 -29.48
N ARG A 24 55.53 -14.27 -29.72
CA ARG A 24 54.78 -15.52 -29.51
C ARG A 24 54.43 -15.74 -28.04
N ARG A 25 55.34 -15.43 -27.10
CA ARG A 25 55.05 -15.44 -25.65
C ARG A 25 54.01 -14.42 -25.24
N ARG A 26 54.06 -13.18 -25.77
CA ARG A 26 53.04 -12.15 -25.48
C ARG A 26 51.67 -12.53 -26.02
N VAL A 27 51.59 -13.05 -27.24
CA VAL A 27 50.32 -13.51 -27.84
C VAL A 27 49.77 -14.73 -27.09
N ALA A 28 50.62 -15.67 -26.67
CA ALA A 28 50.20 -16.80 -25.84
C ALA A 28 49.71 -16.37 -24.45
N LEU A 29 50.37 -15.39 -23.81
CA LEU A 29 49.93 -14.80 -22.54
C LEU A 29 48.60 -14.06 -22.70
N GLN A 30 48.44 -13.23 -23.74
CA GLN A 30 47.19 -12.53 -24.02
C GLN A 30 46.04 -13.50 -24.30
N ARG A 31 46.27 -14.55 -25.09
CA ARG A 31 45.28 -15.60 -25.34
C ARG A 31 44.90 -16.33 -24.04
N ASN A 32 45.88 -16.70 -23.23
CA ASN A 32 45.63 -17.39 -21.96
C ASN A 32 44.89 -16.48 -20.96
N LEU A 33 45.15 -15.17 -20.95
CA LEU A 33 44.42 -14.21 -20.13
C LEU A 33 42.98 -14.03 -20.62
N ILE A 34 42.74 -13.98 -21.94
CA ILE A 34 41.39 -13.90 -22.51
C ILE A 34 40.61 -15.19 -22.21
N VAL A 35 41.23 -16.36 -22.35
CA VAL A 35 40.60 -17.64 -22.02
C VAL A 35 40.34 -17.73 -20.51
N ALA A 36 41.28 -17.32 -19.66
CA ALA A 36 41.08 -17.29 -18.21
C ALA A 36 39.95 -16.32 -17.81
N PHE A 37 39.85 -15.17 -18.46
CA PHE A 37 38.77 -14.20 -18.26
C PHE A 37 37.41 -14.75 -18.72
N LEU A 38 37.35 -15.37 -19.90
CA LEU A 38 36.14 -16.02 -20.41
C LEU A 38 35.72 -17.18 -19.51
N VAL A 39 36.65 -18.00 -19.03
CA VAL A 39 36.37 -19.08 -18.07
C VAL A 39 35.90 -18.49 -16.74
N ALA A 40 36.56 -17.46 -16.21
CA ALA A 40 36.18 -16.80 -14.96
C ALA A 40 34.79 -16.13 -15.03
N ILE A 41 34.28 -15.80 -16.22
CA ILE A 41 32.92 -15.27 -16.41
C ILE A 41 31.91 -16.39 -16.70
N THR A 42 32.26 -17.35 -17.56
CA THR A 42 31.35 -18.42 -17.99
C THR A 42 31.15 -19.49 -16.92
N LEU A 43 32.17 -19.80 -16.11
CA LEU A 43 32.06 -20.80 -15.04
C LEU A 43 31.04 -20.36 -13.98
N PRO A 44 31.05 -19.10 -13.48
CA PRO A 44 29.98 -18.62 -12.60
C PRO A 44 28.63 -18.59 -13.32
N LEU A 45 28.53 -18.13 -14.57
CA LEU A 45 27.24 -18.10 -15.28
C LEU A 45 26.60 -19.48 -15.46
N LEU A 46 27.41 -20.54 -15.63
CA LEU A 46 26.94 -21.92 -15.77
C LEU A 46 26.72 -22.62 -14.43
N THR A 47 27.53 -22.31 -13.41
CA THR A 47 27.43 -22.97 -12.10
C THR A 47 26.48 -22.27 -11.14
N LEU A 48 26.25 -20.96 -11.25
CA LEU A 48 25.32 -20.20 -10.41
C LEU A 48 23.87 -20.73 -10.48
N PRO A 49 23.30 -21.08 -11.65
CA PRO A 49 21.97 -21.67 -11.71
C PRO A 49 21.90 -23.06 -11.07
N ALA A 50 22.91 -23.90 -11.28
CA ALA A 50 22.96 -25.26 -10.73
C ALA A 50 23.26 -25.28 -9.22
N LEU A 51 24.07 -24.35 -8.74
CA LEU A 51 24.36 -24.14 -7.32
C LEU A 51 23.20 -23.46 -6.61
N ALA A 52 22.52 -22.49 -7.25
CA ALA A 52 21.27 -21.94 -6.77
C ALA A 52 20.22 -23.07 -6.65
N ALA A 53 20.03 -23.89 -7.69
CA ALA A 53 19.10 -25.02 -7.61
C ALA A 53 19.39 -26.00 -6.46
N GLN A 54 20.67 -26.24 -6.13
CA GLN A 54 21.06 -27.12 -5.02
C GLN A 54 21.02 -26.45 -3.63
N THR A 55 21.22 -25.13 -3.53
CA THR A 55 21.27 -24.40 -2.25
C THR A 55 19.93 -23.80 -1.84
N VAL A 56 19.00 -23.67 -2.79
CA VAL A 56 17.76 -22.94 -2.58
C VAL A 56 16.65 -23.80 -1.95
N GLY A 57 16.72 -25.13 -2.05
CA GLY A 57 15.60 -26.00 -1.69
C GLY A 57 14.43 -25.81 -2.65
N GLU A 58 13.26 -26.35 -2.33
CA GLU A 58 12.06 -26.15 -3.16
C GLU A 58 11.67 -24.67 -3.19
N LEU A 59 11.65 -24.09 -4.40
CA LEU A 59 11.18 -22.72 -4.61
C LEU A 59 9.65 -22.68 -4.52
N PRO A 60 9.07 -21.68 -3.83
CA PRO A 60 7.64 -21.49 -3.86
C PRO A 60 7.18 -21.14 -5.28
N ALA A 61 6.04 -21.68 -5.70
CA ALA A 61 5.49 -21.40 -7.02
C ALA A 61 5.15 -19.91 -7.18
N VAL A 62 5.62 -19.31 -8.27
CA VAL A 62 5.37 -17.90 -8.62
C VAL A 62 4.06 -17.72 -9.40
N THR A 63 3.46 -18.81 -9.88
CA THR A 63 2.23 -18.83 -10.67
C THR A 63 0.99 -18.40 -9.88
N GLY A 64 -0.02 -17.85 -10.58
CA GLY A 64 -1.34 -17.55 -10.00
C GLY A 64 -1.38 -16.30 -9.11
N ARG A 65 -0.36 -15.45 -9.16
CA ARG A 65 -0.28 -14.19 -8.41
C ARG A 65 -0.86 -13.05 -9.23
N THR A 66 -1.78 -12.31 -8.62
CA THR A 66 -2.35 -11.08 -9.16
C THR A 66 -2.40 -10.04 -8.05
N SER A 67 -2.34 -8.77 -8.42
CA SER A 67 -2.54 -7.64 -7.51
C SER A 67 -3.87 -7.76 -6.76
N SER A 68 -4.94 -8.17 -7.45
CA SER A 68 -6.27 -8.41 -6.87
C SER A 68 -6.32 -9.51 -5.80
N GLY A 69 -5.36 -10.44 -5.81
CA GLY A 69 -5.26 -11.51 -4.80
C GLY A 69 -4.53 -11.09 -3.53
N LEU A 70 -4.02 -9.86 -3.44
CA LEU A 70 -3.35 -9.36 -2.23
C LEU A 70 -4.38 -9.12 -1.11
N PRO A 71 -4.00 -9.34 0.16
CA PRO A 71 -4.82 -8.96 1.30
C PRO A 71 -5.12 -7.46 1.29
N GLN A 72 -6.40 -7.10 1.29
CA GLN A 72 -6.91 -5.74 1.08
C GLN A 72 -8.00 -5.39 2.07
N ASP A 73 -8.12 -4.10 2.33
CA ASP A 73 -9.09 -3.56 3.27
C ASP A 73 -10.51 -3.57 2.69
N MET A 74 -11.48 -3.57 3.60
CA MET A 74 -12.88 -3.38 3.24
C MET A 74 -13.17 -1.88 3.16
N LEU A 75 -13.70 -1.44 2.02
CA LEU A 75 -14.13 -0.05 1.87
C LEU A 75 -15.66 0.00 1.88
N ILE A 76 -16.21 0.83 2.76
CA ILE A 76 -17.64 1.06 2.91
C ILE A 76 -17.97 2.43 2.32
N TYR A 77 -18.98 2.49 1.47
CA TYR A 77 -19.39 3.68 0.73
C TYR A 77 -20.83 4.07 1.04
N ASP A 78 -21.10 5.36 0.95
CA ASP A 78 -22.45 5.91 0.93
C ASP A 78 -23.14 5.61 -0.41
N ARG A 79 -24.40 6.02 -0.54
CA ARG A 79 -25.21 5.77 -1.74
C ARG A 79 -24.74 6.51 -2.99
N HIS A 80 -23.91 7.54 -2.83
CA HIS A 80 -23.33 8.36 -3.91
C HIS A 80 -21.89 7.93 -4.24
N GLY A 81 -21.36 6.92 -3.56
CA GLY A 81 -19.99 6.42 -3.75
C GLY A 81 -18.93 7.17 -2.94
N ASN A 82 -19.30 8.02 -1.98
CA ASN A 82 -18.35 8.63 -1.05
C ASN A 82 -17.87 7.59 -0.05
N LEU A 83 -16.58 7.58 0.24
CA LEU A 83 -15.99 6.64 1.20
C LEU A 83 -16.42 7.00 2.63
N LEU A 84 -17.04 6.06 3.33
CA LEU A 84 -17.42 6.19 4.73
C LEU A 84 -16.34 5.65 5.67
N ALA A 85 -15.80 4.47 5.35
CA ALA A 85 -14.79 3.83 6.19
C ALA A 85 -13.83 2.98 5.35
N ASP A 86 -12.55 3.08 5.73
CA ASP A 86 -11.49 2.16 5.34
C ASP A 86 -11.21 1.22 6.52
N VAL A 87 -11.68 -0.02 6.40
CA VAL A 87 -11.66 -1.01 7.49
C VAL A 87 -10.62 -2.10 7.19
N GLY A 88 -9.43 -1.92 7.77
CA GLY A 88 -8.33 -2.88 7.71
C GLY A 88 -8.36 -3.94 8.83
N ASP A 89 -7.25 -4.66 8.97
CA ASP A 89 -7.01 -5.64 10.03
C ASP A 89 -5.69 -5.32 10.75
N GLN A 90 -5.71 -5.28 12.08
CA GLN A 90 -4.56 -4.92 12.94
C GLN A 90 -3.88 -3.58 12.59
N GLY A 91 -4.60 -2.66 11.94
CA GLY A 91 -4.12 -1.34 11.54
C GLY A 91 -3.29 -1.32 10.25
N ASP A 92 -3.09 -2.45 9.56
CA ASP A 92 -2.45 -2.47 8.24
C ASP A 92 -3.45 -2.07 7.16
N HIS A 93 -3.08 -1.11 6.33
CA HIS A 93 -3.91 -0.60 5.25
C HIS A 93 -3.38 -1.00 3.87
N ARG A 94 -4.22 -1.62 3.04
CA ARG A 94 -3.97 -1.87 1.62
C ARG A 94 -5.23 -1.71 0.77
N ILE A 95 -5.13 -0.85 -0.23
CA ILE A 95 -6.12 -0.71 -1.31
C ILE A 95 -5.40 -1.02 -2.62
N VAL A 96 -5.88 -2.03 -3.35
CA VAL A 96 -5.31 -2.35 -4.66
C VAL A 96 -5.98 -1.50 -5.74
N VAL A 97 -5.14 -0.92 -6.60
CA VAL A 97 -5.55 -0.18 -7.79
C VAL A 97 -4.78 -0.68 -9.02
N PRO A 98 -5.39 -0.68 -10.22
CA PRO A 98 -4.69 -1.08 -11.44
C PRO A 98 -3.58 -0.07 -11.76
N LEU A 99 -2.52 -0.50 -12.45
CA LEU A 99 -1.40 0.37 -12.80
C LEU A 99 -1.84 1.59 -13.63
N SER A 100 -2.87 1.43 -14.47
CA SER A 100 -3.43 2.52 -15.29
C SER A 100 -4.09 3.64 -14.47
N TYR A 101 -4.45 3.39 -13.22
CA TYR A 101 -4.97 4.40 -12.30
C TYR A 101 -3.85 5.17 -11.59
N ILE A 102 -2.63 4.64 -11.52
CA ILE A 102 -1.54 5.25 -10.76
C ILE A 102 -0.92 6.39 -11.58
N SER A 103 -0.67 7.53 -10.93
CA SER A 103 0.01 8.69 -11.52
C SER A 103 1.32 8.30 -12.21
N SER A 104 1.54 8.79 -13.42
CA SER A 104 2.80 8.59 -14.16
C SER A 104 4.01 9.12 -13.41
N ASN A 105 3.84 10.15 -12.57
CA ASN A 105 4.90 10.69 -11.73
C ASN A 105 5.41 9.63 -10.74
N VAL A 106 4.51 8.84 -10.14
CA VAL A 106 4.90 7.77 -9.21
C VAL A 106 5.63 6.67 -9.97
N ILE A 107 5.05 6.22 -11.08
CA ILE A 107 5.63 5.16 -11.92
C ILE A 107 7.07 5.53 -12.31
N ASN A 108 7.26 6.74 -12.85
CA ASN A 108 8.58 7.21 -13.27
C ASN A 108 9.53 7.42 -12.09
N ALA A 109 9.05 7.98 -10.96
CA ALA A 109 9.87 8.19 -9.77
C ALA A 109 10.37 6.86 -9.18
N THR A 110 9.48 5.87 -9.05
CA THR A 110 9.82 4.53 -8.56
C THR A 110 10.81 3.84 -9.48
N ILE A 111 10.58 3.85 -10.80
CA ILE A 111 11.53 3.25 -11.75
C ILE A 111 12.88 3.95 -11.68
N ALA A 112 12.91 5.28 -11.67
CA ALA A 112 14.15 6.04 -11.65
C ALA A 112 15.02 5.73 -10.43
N VAL A 113 14.41 5.67 -9.24
CA VAL A 113 15.16 5.52 -7.98
C VAL A 113 15.42 4.06 -7.60
N GLU A 114 14.51 3.13 -7.90
CA GLU A 114 14.63 1.72 -7.49
C GLU A 114 15.24 0.83 -8.58
N ASP A 115 14.95 1.06 -9.86
CA ASP A 115 15.38 0.19 -10.95
C ASP A 115 15.35 0.88 -12.33
N HIS A 116 16.33 1.75 -12.62
CA HIS A 116 16.40 2.46 -13.91
C HIS A 116 16.43 1.53 -15.14
N SER A 117 16.90 0.28 -14.99
CA SER A 117 16.96 -0.69 -16.08
C SER A 117 15.70 -1.57 -16.16
N PHE A 118 14.66 -1.28 -15.37
CA PHE A 118 13.48 -2.13 -15.15
C PHE A 118 12.90 -2.73 -16.42
N PHE A 119 12.67 -1.93 -17.47
CA PHE A 119 12.08 -2.44 -18.71
C PHE A 119 13.02 -3.31 -19.55
N SER A 120 14.33 -3.19 -19.34
CA SER A 120 15.37 -3.88 -20.12
C SER A 120 15.95 -5.12 -19.41
N ASN A 121 15.96 -5.14 -18.08
CA ASN A 121 16.51 -6.25 -17.32
C ASN A 121 15.55 -7.45 -17.29
N SER A 122 16.05 -8.65 -16.98
CA SER A 122 15.21 -9.86 -16.90
C SER A 122 14.75 -10.18 -15.47
N GLY A 123 14.65 -9.17 -14.60
CA GLY A 123 14.36 -9.33 -13.17
C GLY A 123 15.59 -9.22 -12.29
N VAL A 124 16.80 -9.34 -12.85
CA VAL A 124 18.07 -9.04 -12.19
C VAL A 124 18.88 -8.16 -13.13
N ASP A 125 19.41 -7.06 -12.61
CA ASP A 125 20.34 -6.21 -13.33
C ASP A 125 21.79 -6.67 -13.07
N PHE A 126 22.27 -7.57 -13.92
CA PHE A 126 23.64 -8.10 -13.83
C PHE A 126 24.70 -6.99 -13.99
N GLY A 127 24.41 -5.94 -14.76
CA GLY A 127 25.29 -4.79 -14.90
C GLY A 127 25.40 -4.01 -13.59
N ALA A 128 24.27 -3.75 -12.93
CA ALA A 128 24.25 -3.11 -11.61
C ALA A 128 24.92 -3.97 -10.54
N VAL A 129 24.71 -5.29 -10.55
CA VAL A 129 25.38 -6.22 -9.62
C VAL A 129 26.90 -6.16 -9.79
N LEU A 130 27.40 -6.21 -11.02
CA LEU A 130 28.85 -6.12 -11.29
C LEU A 130 29.41 -4.75 -10.88
N ARG A 131 28.71 -3.65 -11.20
CA ARG A 131 29.11 -2.29 -10.79
C ARG A 131 29.16 -2.16 -9.26
N ALA A 132 28.16 -2.68 -8.55
CA ALA A 132 28.11 -2.67 -7.10
C ALA A 132 29.27 -3.46 -6.48
N ALA A 133 29.56 -4.66 -7.02
CA ALA A 133 30.68 -5.47 -6.54
C ALA A 133 32.04 -4.77 -6.73
N LEU A 134 32.25 -4.07 -7.85
CA LEU A 134 33.46 -3.27 -8.10
C LEU A 134 33.54 -2.05 -7.17
N ALA A 135 32.41 -1.37 -6.93
CA ALA A 135 32.34 -0.20 -6.04
C ALA A 135 32.59 -0.59 -4.57
N ASP A 136 31.99 -1.68 -4.09
CA ASP A 136 32.16 -2.19 -2.73
C ASP A 136 33.63 -2.58 -2.46
N TYR A 137 34.32 -3.15 -3.45
CA TYR A 137 35.76 -3.46 -3.36
C TYR A 137 36.62 -2.18 -3.26
N SER A 138 36.22 -1.11 -3.94
CA SER A 138 36.96 0.17 -3.93
C SER A 138 36.70 1.04 -2.69
N HIS A 139 35.54 0.92 -2.04
CA HIS A 139 35.11 1.84 -0.96
C HIS A 139 34.90 1.19 0.43
N HIS A 140 35.28 -0.07 0.66
CA HIS A 140 35.23 -0.75 1.97
C HIS A 140 33.85 -0.72 2.68
N GLY A 141 32.75 -0.55 1.95
CA GLY A 141 31.41 -0.51 2.52
C GLY A 141 30.38 -1.04 1.53
N ILE A 142 29.44 -1.87 2.01
CA ILE A 142 28.33 -2.40 1.21
C ILE A 142 27.37 -1.24 0.92
N LYS A 143 27.34 -0.70 -0.29
CA LYS A 143 26.27 0.22 -0.70
C LYS A 143 25.02 -0.60 -1.02
N GLN A 144 24.01 -0.53 -0.15
CA GLN A 144 22.67 -1.05 -0.44
C GLN A 144 22.04 -0.26 -1.61
N GLY A 145 22.05 -0.82 -2.82
CA GLY A 145 21.44 -0.13 -3.96
C GLY A 145 21.36 -0.92 -5.27
N GLY A 146 21.56 -2.24 -5.24
CA GLY A 146 21.61 -3.06 -6.46
C GLY A 146 20.44 -4.02 -6.68
N SER A 147 19.35 -3.91 -5.90
CA SER A 147 18.21 -4.84 -6.02
C SER A 147 17.15 -4.25 -6.94
N THR A 148 16.72 -5.01 -7.96
CA THR A 148 15.67 -4.60 -8.90
C THR A 148 14.29 -4.56 -8.24
N ILE A 149 13.33 -3.91 -8.90
CA ILE A 149 11.92 -3.93 -8.49
C ILE A 149 11.41 -5.38 -8.36
N SER A 150 11.79 -6.26 -9.28
CA SER A 150 11.40 -7.68 -9.22
C SER A 150 12.00 -8.40 -8.02
N GLN A 151 13.27 -8.16 -7.69
CA GLN A 151 13.92 -8.73 -6.50
C GLN A 151 13.27 -8.24 -5.21
N GLN A 152 12.94 -6.95 -5.15
CA GLN A 152 12.24 -6.38 -4.01
C GLN A 152 10.83 -6.96 -3.85
N LEU A 153 10.09 -7.13 -4.95
CA LEU A 153 8.76 -7.73 -4.94
C LEU A 153 8.80 -9.18 -4.43
N VAL A 154 9.70 -10.01 -4.95
CA VAL A 154 9.79 -11.42 -4.51
C VAL A 154 10.23 -11.53 -3.05
N LYS A 155 11.12 -10.64 -2.58
CA LYS A 155 11.49 -10.57 -1.16
C LYS A 155 10.25 -10.36 -0.29
N GLN A 156 9.39 -9.40 -0.64
CA GLN A 156 8.18 -9.11 0.12
C GLN A 156 7.16 -10.26 0.07
N LEU A 157 6.98 -10.90 -1.10
CA LEU A 157 5.94 -11.92 -1.27
C LEU A 157 6.31 -13.32 -0.75
N PHE A 158 7.59 -13.70 -0.79
CA PHE A 158 8.01 -15.10 -0.57
C PHE A 158 8.95 -15.30 0.62
N ILE A 159 9.65 -14.25 1.05
CA ILE A 159 10.69 -14.35 2.09
C ILE A 159 10.25 -13.61 3.34
N GLY A 160 9.46 -12.55 3.17
CA GLY A 160 8.91 -11.76 4.25
C GLY A 160 9.79 -10.55 4.61
N PRO A 161 9.35 -9.73 5.58
CA PRO A 161 9.93 -8.42 5.86
C PRO A 161 11.25 -8.47 6.65
N ASN A 162 11.54 -9.56 7.37
CA ASN A 162 12.74 -9.71 8.20
C ASN A 162 13.65 -10.87 7.73
N PRO A 163 14.17 -10.80 6.50
CA PRO A 163 15.07 -11.82 6.00
C PRO A 163 16.44 -11.81 6.69
N ASP A 164 17.07 -12.97 6.79
CA ASP A 164 18.46 -13.13 7.19
C ASP A 164 19.42 -12.48 6.17
N ASN A 165 20.54 -11.93 6.61
CA ASN A 165 21.53 -11.31 5.70
C ASN A 165 22.46 -12.34 5.04
N SER A 166 21.89 -13.35 4.38
CA SER A 166 22.64 -14.41 3.71
C SER A 166 22.75 -14.24 2.19
N LEU A 167 23.87 -14.69 1.61
CA LEU A 167 24.04 -14.78 0.15
C LEU A 167 23.08 -15.80 -0.47
N GLN A 168 22.74 -16.86 0.26
CA GLN A 168 21.77 -17.87 -0.18
C GLN A 168 20.41 -17.24 -0.41
N ARG A 169 19.91 -16.40 0.51
CA ARG A 169 18.67 -15.66 0.29
C ARG A 169 18.74 -14.76 -0.95
N LYS A 170 19.82 -14.00 -1.14
CA LYS A 170 19.96 -13.16 -2.35
C LYS A 170 19.93 -13.99 -3.64
N ALA A 171 20.49 -15.19 -3.63
CA ALA A 171 20.38 -16.12 -4.75
C ALA A 171 18.94 -16.62 -4.96
N LYS A 172 18.19 -16.89 -3.88
CA LYS A 172 16.74 -17.21 -3.92
C LYS A 172 15.94 -16.08 -4.58
N GLU A 173 16.15 -14.84 -4.13
CA GLU A 173 15.50 -13.65 -4.68
C GLU A 173 15.80 -13.47 -6.16
N ALA A 174 17.06 -13.63 -6.56
CA ALA A 174 17.46 -13.56 -7.96
C ALA A 174 16.77 -14.64 -8.81
N ALA A 175 16.75 -15.90 -8.36
CA ALA A 175 16.09 -16.98 -9.08
C ALA A 175 14.58 -16.75 -9.23
N LEU A 176 13.89 -16.38 -8.14
CA LEU A 176 12.46 -16.06 -8.16
C LEU A 176 12.15 -14.83 -9.02
N ALA A 177 13.01 -13.81 -9.01
CA ALA A 177 12.83 -12.62 -9.83
C ALA A 177 12.97 -12.93 -11.33
N LEU A 178 13.94 -13.77 -11.70
CA LEU A 178 14.08 -14.25 -13.09
C LEU A 178 12.86 -15.06 -13.54
N GLU A 179 12.34 -15.94 -12.68
CA GLU A 179 11.14 -16.73 -12.96
C GLU A 179 9.90 -15.83 -13.08
N MET A 180 9.73 -14.88 -12.18
CA MET A 180 8.63 -13.91 -12.24
C MET A 180 8.63 -13.11 -13.54
N ASN A 181 9.80 -12.71 -14.05
CA ASN A 181 9.92 -11.98 -15.32
C ASN A 181 9.68 -12.85 -16.56
N ARG A 182 9.70 -14.18 -16.43
CA ARG A 182 9.29 -15.10 -17.51
C ARG A 182 7.78 -15.28 -17.55
N LEU A 183 7.12 -15.18 -16.40
CA LEU A 183 5.68 -15.47 -16.26
C LEU A 183 4.80 -14.22 -16.39
N TYR A 184 5.30 -13.06 -15.96
CA TYR A 184 4.53 -11.81 -15.92
C TYR A 184 5.20 -10.72 -16.75
N THR A 185 4.35 -9.86 -17.35
CA THR A 185 4.81 -8.66 -18.04
C THR A 185 5.38 -7.63 -17.04
N LYS A 186 6.23 -6.72 -17.54
CA LYS A 186 6.78 -5.62 -16.71
C LYS A 186 5.69 -4.78 -16.06
N SER A 187 4.60 -4.49 -16.78
CA SER A 187 3.46 -3.77 -16.22
C SER A 187 2.79 -4.52 -15.07
N GLN A 188 2.58 -5.83 -15.20
CA GLN A 188 2.02 -6.64 -14.11
C GLN A 188 2.95 -6.70 -12.89
N ILE A 189 4.26 -6.81 -13.10
CA ILE A 189 5.25 -6.79 -12.02
C ILE A 189 5.25 -5.45 -11.30
N LEU A 190 5.22 -4.35 -12.04
CA LEU A 190 5.19 -3.00 -11.46
C LEU A 190 3.88 -2.75 -10.71
N GLU A 191 2.74 -3.20 -11.25
CA GLU A 191 1.45 -3.14 -10.57
C GLU A 191 1.48 -3.90 -9.23
N MET A 192 1.97 -5.14 -9.24
CA MET A 192 2.13 -5.91 -8.00
C MET A 192 3.06 -5.20 -7.03
N TYR A 193 4.21 -4.70 -7.49
CA TYR A 193 5.15 -3.97 -6.64
C TYR A 193 4.52 -2.76 -5.95
N LEU A 194 3.90 -1.87 -6.73
CA LEU A 194 3.28 -0.64 -6.21
C LEU A 194 2.08 -0.91 -5.31
N ASN A 195 1.46 -2.09 -5.37
CA ASN A 195 0.38 -2.49 -4.47
C ASN A 195 0.84 -3.35 -3.27
N THR A 196 2.06 -3.90 -3.31
CA THR A 196 2.60 -4.76 -2.24
C THR A 196 3.48 -3.99 -1.26
N ILE A 197 4.31 -3.08 -1.74
CA ILE A 197 5.44 -2.53 -0.98
C ILE A 197 4.96 -1.69 0.23
N PHE A 198 5.73 -1.74 1.32
CA PHE A 198 5.44 -0.97 2.54
C PHE A 198 5.98 0.45 2.42
N TYR A 199 5.12 1.45 2.65
CA TYR A 199 5.50 2.87 2.60
C TYR A 199 5.71 3.49 3.99
N GLY A 200 5.47 2.74 5.08
CA GLY A 200 5.52 3.26 6.44
C GLY A 200 4.12 3.57 6.98
N SER A 201 4.03 3.89 8.27
CA SER A 201 2.76 4.28 8.91
C SER A 201 1.61 3.29 8.66
N GLN A 202 1.92 2.00 8.70
CA GLN A 202 0.98 0.88 8.44
C GLN A 202 0.37 0.85 7.03
N THR A 203 0.93 1.59 6.06
CA THR A 203 0.43 1.62 4.68
C THR A 203 1.21 0.69 3.76
N TYR A 204 0.48 -0.19 3.08
CA TYR A 204 0.97 -1.10 2.06
C TYR A 204 0.32 -0.75 0.72
N GLY A 205 1.17 -0.52 -0.28
CA GLY A 205 0.75 -0.07 -1.59
C GLY A 205 0.51 1.44 -1.69
N ILE A 206 0.65 1.96 -2.90
CA ILE A 206 0.71 3.40 -3.16
C ILE A 206 -0.62 4.11 -2.90
N GLU A 207 -1.76 3.46 -3.13
CA GLU A 207 -3.08 4.07 -2.90
C GLU A 207 -3.32 4.32 -1.40
N ALA A 208 -3.03 3.34 -0.55
CA ALA A 208 -3.10 3.51 0.90
C ALA A 208 -2.13 4.59 1.38
N ALA A 209 -0.91 4.63 0.83
CA ALA A 209 0.07 5.66 1.15
C ALA A 209 -0.38 7.08 0.73
N ALA A 210 -0.97 7.23 -0.46
CA ALA A 210 -1.48 8.51 -0.96
C ALA A 210 -2.59 9.07 -0.05
N ARG A 211 -3.54 8.21 0.33
CA ARG A 211 -4.65 8.59 1.22
C ARG A 211 -4.17 8.96 2.61
N SER A 212 -3.27 8.15 3.16
CA SER A 212 -2.75 8.33 4.52
C SER A 212 -1.87 9.58 4.65
N TYR A 213 -0.86 9.74 3.79
CA TYR A 213 0.09 10.85 3.90
C TYR A 213 -0.43 12.18 3.35
N PHE A 214 -1.29 12.15 2.32
CA PHE A 214 -1.65 13.34 1.54
C PHE A 214 -3.16 13.55 1.35
N GLN A 215 -4.01 12.69 1.92
CA GLN A 215 -5.47 12.77 1.79
C GLN A 215 -5.92 12.87 0.32
N THR A 216 -5.23 12.16 -0.57
CA THR A 216 -5.46 12.14 -2.01
C THR A 216 -5.38 10.71 -2.56
N ASN A 217 -5.66 10.52 -3.84
CA ASN A 217 -5.57 9.22 -4.50
C ASN A 217 -4.21 9.05 -5.23
N ALA A 218 -3.80 7.80 -5.48
CA ALA A 218 -2.58 7.51 -6.23
C ALA A 218 -2.58 8.09 -7.66
N HIS A 219 -3.75 8.27 -8.25
CA HIS A 219 -3.96 8.95 -9.53
C HIS A 219 -3.56 10.43 -9.50
N ASP A 220 -3.87 11.11 -8.40
CA ASP A 220 -3.80 12.57 -8.29
C ASP A 220 -2.47 13.06 -7.69
N LEU A 221 -1.53 12.14 -7.44
CA LEU A 221 -0.21 12.47 -6.89
C LEU A 221 0.59 13.32 -7.89
N ASN A 222 0.91 14.54 -7.46
CA ASN A 222 1.82 15.42 -8.19
C ASN A 222 3.29 14.98 -8.02
N LEU A 223 4.20 15.59 -8.78
CA LEU A 223 5.63 15.23 -8.78
C LEU A 223 6.28 15.32 -7.40
N ALA A 224 5.93 16.33 -6.58
CA ALA A 224 6.49 16.49 -5.25
C ALA A 224 6.02 15.38 -4.29
N GLN A 225 4.73 15.03 -4.32
CA GLN A 225 4.18 13.94 -3.51
C GLN A 225 4.68 12.58 -3.99
N ALA A 226 4.69 12.35 -5.31
CA ALA A 226 5.16 11.11 -5.93
C ALA A 226 6.64 10.82 -5.62
N SER A 227 7.51 11.82 -5.75
CA SER A 227 8.94 11.69 -5.41
C SER A 227 9.16 11.44 -3.92
N MET A 228 8.32 12.00 -3.03
CA MET A 228 8.37 11.72 -1.60
C MET A 228 8.02 10.26 -1.33
N LEU A 229 6.88 9.76 -1.85
CA LEU A 229 6.44 8.39 -1.62
C LEU A 229 7.38 7.36 -2.26
N ALA A 230 7.85 7.59 -3.48
CA ALA A 230 8.77 6.68 -4.18
C ALA A 230 10.11 6.49 -3.42
N GLY A 231 10.50 7.44 -2.58
CA GLY A 231 11.71 7.35 -1.76
C GLY A 231 11.56 6.48 -0.51
N LEU A 232 10.34 6.26 -0.02
CA LEU A 232 10.08 5.58 1.26
C LEU A 232 10.45 4.09 1.28
N PRO A 233 10.13 3.27 0.25
CA PRO A 233 10.34 1.82 0.25
C PRO A 233 11.74 1.34 0.67
N GLN A 234 12.78 2.12 0.39
CA GLN A 234 14.16 1.77 0.73
C GLN A 234 14.35 1.58 2.24
N ALA A 235 13.80 2.50 3.05
CA ALA A 235 13.87 2.46 4.50
C ALA A 235 12.64 3.18 5.11
N PRO A 236 11.45 2.55 5.08
CA PRO A 236 10.18 3.23 5.35
C PRO A 236 10.14 3.91 6.73
N THR A 237 10.74 3.29 7.74
CA THR A 237 10.82 3.87 9.10
C THR A 237 11.77 5.07 9.17
N GLN A 238 12.92 5.01 8.49
CA GLN A 238 13.94 6.07 8.53
C GLN A 238 13.54 7.28 7.69
N TYR A 239 12.90 7.05 6.55
CA TYR A 239 12.47 8.09 5.63
C TYR A 239 11.03 8.53 5.86
N ASN A 240 10.36 8.06 6.91
CA ASN A 240 8.99 8.49 7.22
C ASN A 240 8.94 10.01 7.46
N PRO A 241 8.24 10.79 6.62
CA PRO A 241 8.23 12.24 6.72
C PRO A 241 7.52 12.76 7.99
N LEU A 242 6.71 11.93 8.65
CA LEU A 242 6.07 12.24 9.94
C LEU A 242 7.03 12.13 11.13
N VAL A 243 8.09 11.33 10.99
CA VAL A 243 9.07 11.06 12.05
C VAL A 243 10.36 11.85 11.81
N ASN A 244 10.85 11.85 10.56
CA ASN A 244 12.09 12.50 10.18
C ASN A 244 11.97 13.17 8.81
N LEU A 245 11.37 14.36 8.80
CA LEU A 245 11.18 15.14 7.57
C LEU A 245 12.50 15.49 6.88
N VAL A 246 13.59 15.72 7.63
CA VAL A 246 14.90 16.06 7.05
C VAL A 246 15.46 14.91 6.23
N ALA A 247 15.43 13.69 6.78
CA ALA A 247 15.87 12.49 6.06
C ALA A 247 14.95 12.18 4.87
N ALA A 248 13.63 12.35 5.05
CA ALA A 248 12.64 12.17 4.00
C ALA A 248 12.85 13.15 2.83
N LYS A 249 13.08 14.44 3.10
CA LYS A 249 13.39 15.45 2.09
C LYS A 249 14.69 15.16 1.36
N LYS A 250 15.74 14.74 2.08
CA LYS A 250 16.99 14.32 1.42
C LYS A 250 16.74 13.15 0.47
N ARG A 251 15.98 12.13 0.89
CA ARG A 251 15.63 10.99 0.06
C ARG A 251 14.76 11.40 -1.13
N GLN A 252 13.80 12.30 -0.95
CA GLN A 252 13.00 12.89 -2.03
C GLN A 252 13.90 13.57 -3.08
N HIS A 253 14.90 14.33 -2.64
CA HIS A 253 15.86 14.95 -3.54
C HIS A 253 16.62 13.89 -4.36
N ASP A 254 17.10 12.81 -3.72
CA ASP A 254 17.77 11.71 -4.43
C ASP A 254 16.86 11.08 -5.51
N VAL A 255 15.56 10.92 -5.21
CA VAL A 255 14.56 10.45 -6.19
C VAL A 255 14.43 11.42 -7.36
N LEU A 256 14.29 12.71 -7.07
CA LEU A 256 14.15 13.75 -8.11
C LEU A 256 15.39 13.80 -9.02
N MET A 257 16.59 13.70 -8.45
CA MET A 257 17.83 13.66 -9.25
C MET A 257 17.90 12.39 -10.10
N ALA A 258 17.50 11.24 -9.56
CA ALA A 258 17.41 10.02 -10.36
C ALA A 258 16.41 10.19 -11.53
N MET A 259 15.30 10.90 -11.34
CA MET A 259 14.35 11.19 -12.42
C MET A 259 14.94 12.13 -13.48
N VAL A 260 15.76 13.11 -13.08
CA VAL A 260 16.50 13.99 -14.02
C VAL A 260 17.54 13.19 -14.82
N ASP A 261 18.32 12.35 -14.14
CA ASP A 261 19.36 11.50 -14.76
C ASP A 261 18.77 10.52 -15.78
N ASN A 262 17.52 10.08 -15.55
CA ASN A 262 16.77 9.22 -16.46
C ASN A 262 15.89 9.99 -17.46
N HIS A 263 16.02 11.32 -17.51
CA HIS A 263 15.28 12.20 -18.43
C HIS A 263 13.75 12.14 -18.31
N PHE A 264 13.20 11.74 -17.15
CA PHE A 264 11.77 11.77 -16.91
C PHE A 264 11.25 13.17 -16.63
N ILE A 265 12.11 14.04 -16.09
CA ILE A 265 11.82 15.44 -15.77
C ILE A 265 13.05 16.31 -16.06
N SER A 266 12.86 17.61 -16.20
CA SER A 266 13.92 18.61 -16.24
C SER A 266 14.43 18.96 -14.84
N GLN A 267 15.66 19.48 -14.76
CA GLN A 267 16.22 20.03 -13.51
C GLN A 267 15.29 21.09 -12.89
N LYS A 268 14.68 21.94 -13.72
CA LYS A 268 13.76 22.99 -13.27
C LYS A 268 12.51 22.43 -12.58
N GLU A 269 11.94 21.36 -13.13
CA GLU A 269 10.79 20.66 -12.52
C GLU A 269 11.19 19.98 -11.21
N ALA A 270 12.38 19.37 -11.16
CA ALA A 270 12.94 18.79 -9.94
C ALA A 270 13.11 19.83 -8.84
N ASP A 271 13.71 20.99 -9.15
CA ASP A 271 13.93 22.08 -8.19
C ASP A 271 12.59 22.64 -7.69
N ALA A 272 11.61 22.81 -8.58
CA ALA A 272 10.26 23.27 -8.22
C ALA A 272 9.52 22.27 -7.32
N ALA A 273 9.57 20.97 -7.65
CA ALA A 273 8.97 19.91 -6.86
C ALA A 273 9.65 19.78 -5.48
N TYR A 274 10.97 19.95 -5.42
CA TYR A 274 11.70 19.95 -4.17
C TYR A 274 11.38 21.16 -3.29
N ALA A 275 11.16 22.34 -3.88
CA ALA A 275 10.79 23.55 -3.14
C ALA A 275 9.32 23.55 -2.66
N ALA A 276 8.46 22.71 -3.24
CA ALA A 276 7.05 22.64 -2.88
C ALA A 276 6.86 22.25 -1.41
N LYS A 277 5.97 22.97 -0.72
CA LYS A 277 5.53 22.62 0.63
C LYS A 277 4.49 21.52 0.54
N LEU A 278 4.78 20.38 1.19
CA LEU A 278 3.89 19.24 1.25
C LEU A 278 3.04 19.30 2.52
N ALA A 279 1.72 19.27 2.38
CA ALA A 279 0.81 19.04 3.50
C ALA A 279 0.82 17.53 3.81
N ILE A 280 1.59 17.14 4.83
CA ILE A 280 1.73 15.75 5.24
C ILE A 280 0.89 15.53 6.48
N HIS A 281 0.03 14.52 6.44
CA HIS A 281 -0.92 14.21 7.49
C HIS A 281 -0.49 12.93 8.23
N PRO A 282 -0.67 12.86 9.56
CA PRO A 282 -0.56 11.58 10.24
C PRO A 282 -1.66 10.64 9.76
N PRO A 283 -1.43 9.30 9.75
CA PRO A 283 -2.50 8.34 9.50
C PRO A 283 -3.60 8.56 10.54
N VAL A 284 -4.82 8.83 10.08
CA VAL A 284 -6.01 8.87 10.93
C VAL A 284 -7.01 7.91 10.32
N ASN A 285 -7.44 6.91 11.09
CA ASN A 285 -8.60 6.10 10.75
C ASN A 285 -9.84 6.90 11.12
N HIS A 286 -10.21 7.81 10.22
CA HIS A 286 -11.45 8.57 10.35
C HIS A 286 -12.57 7.81 9.66
N TYR A 287 -13.61 7.48 10.42
CA TYR A 287 -14.85 6.95 9.88
C TYR A 287 -15.88 8.07 9.83
N GLU A 288 -16.44 8.28 8.66
CA GLU A 288 -17.69 9.03 8.53
C GLU A 288 -18.83 8.16 9.04
N ALA A 289 -19.77 8.76 9.77
CA ALA A 289 -20.95 8.06 10.29
C ALA A 289 -20.61 6.79 11.12
N PRO A 290 -19.76 6.85 12.16
CA PRO A 290 -19.20 5.66 12.81
C PRO A 290 -20.25 4.69 13.37
N TYR A 291 -21.36 5.20 13.92
CA TYR A 291 -22.48 4.36 14.38
C TYR A 291 -23.13 3.55 13.25
N PHE A 292 -23.25 4.14 12.06
CA PHE A 292 -23.78 3.45 10.89
C PHE A 292 -22.77 2.43 10.34
N VAL A 293 -21.48 2.77 10.33
CA VAL A 293 -20.40 1.86 9.96
C VAL A 293 -20.41 0.61 10.85
N ASP A 294 -20.54 0.77 12.17
CA ASP A 294 -20.67 -0.35 13.10
C ASP A 294 -21.92 -1.21 12.82
N TYR A 295 -23.05 -0.56 12.54
CA TYR A 295 -24.28 -1.26 12.14
C TYR A 295 -24.07 -2.10 10.86
N VAL A 296 -23.38 -1.55 9.86
CA VAL A 296 -23.02 -2.26 8.62
C VAL A 296 -22.10 -3.43 8.91
N LEU A 297 -21.03 -3.24 9.69
CA LEU A 297 -20.09 -4.30 10.05
C LEU A 297 -20.77 -5.44 10.84
N LYS A 298 -21.67 -5.10 11.77
CA LYS A 298 -22.50 -6.07 12.50
C LYS A 298 -23.39 -6.86 11.55
N THR A 299 -24.02 -6.17 10.60
CA THR A 299 -24.88 -6.79 9.58
C THR A 299 -24.10 -7.74 8.67
N LEU A 300 -22.94 -7.32 8.16
CA LEU A 300 -22.05 -8.14 7.33
C LEU A 300 -21.61 -9.41 8.06
N ARG A 301 -21.24 -9.30 9.33
CA ARG A 301 -20.86 -10.45 10.16
C ARG A 301 -22.03 -11.42 10.34
N GLN A 302 -23.21 -10.91 10.70
CA GLN A 302 -24.35 -11.74 11.11
C GLN A 302 -25.09 -12.37 9.92
N GLN A 303 -25.26 -11.63 8.83
CA GLN A 303 -26.08 -12.08 7.70
C GLN A 303 -25.24 -12.69 6.57
N TYR A 304 -24.00 -12.26 6.40
CA TYR A 304 -23.15 -12.65 5.27
C TYR A 304 -21.88 -13.40 5.68
N ASN A 305 -21.60 -13.51 6.98
CA ASN A 305 -20.34 -14.08 7.50
C ASN A 305 -19.09 -13.40 6.90
N ILE A 306 -19.18 -12.09 6.65
CA ILE A 306 -18.11 -11.26 6.12
C ILE A 306 -17.49 -10.45 7.27
N GLN A 307 -16.16 -10.46 7.38
CA GLN A 307 -15.44 -9.74 8.43
C GLN A 307 -14.22 -9.01 7.86
N PRO A 308 -13.79 -7.88 8.45
CA PRO A 308 -12.60 -7.15 7.99
C PRO A 308 -11.34 -8.02 7.91
N GLY A 309 -11.17 -8.94 8.87
CA GLY A 309 -10.04 -9.89 8.91
C GLY A 309 -9.96 -10.85 7.72
N ASP A 310 -11.02 -10.97 6.90
CA ASP A 310 -10.96 -11.76 5.66
C ASP A 310 -9.96 -11.17 4.66
N ARG A 311 -9.74 -9.85 4.74
CA ARG A 311 -8.85 -9.06 3.86
C ARG A 311 -9.04 -9.34 2.36
N ARG A 312 -10.29 -9.50 1.92
CA ARG A 312 -10.63 -9.84 0.52
C ARG A 312 -10.90 -8.63 -0.38
N GLY A 313 -10.70 -7.41 0.11
CA GLY A 313 -10.94 -6.20 -0.70
C GLY A 313 -12.42 -5.92 -0.97
N TYR A 314 -13.30 -6.21 -0.01
CA TYR A 314 -14.74 -5.98 -0.17
C TYR A 314 -15.04 -4.49 -0.42
N ARG A 315 -15.92 -4.21 -1.39
CA ARG A 315 -16.49 -2.88 -1.66
C ARG A 315 -17.96 -2.92 -1.27
N VAL A 316 -18.33 -2.26 -0.18
CA VAL A 316 -19.67 -2.31 0.40
C VAL A 316 -20.37 -0.99 0.09
N TYR A 317 -21.44 -1.04 -0.70
CA TYR A 317 -22.26 0.14 -1.00
C TYR A 317 -23.50 0.12 -0.12
N THR A 318 -23.80 1.25 0.51
CA THR A 318 -24.86 1.36 1.52
C THR A 318 -25.94 2.35 1.10
N SER A 319 -27.03 2.41 1.87
CA SER A 319 -28.13 3.35 1.64
C SER A 319 -27.89 4.74 2.25
N LEU A 320 -26.85 4.92 3.07
CA LEU A 320 -26.58 6.17 3.77
C LEU A 320 -26.40 7.30 2.75
N ASP A 321 -26.98 8.46 3.04
CA ASP A 321 -26.69 9.70 2.34
C ASP A 321 -25.81 10.56 3.26
N LEU A 322 -24.54 10.76 2.89
CA LEU A 322 -23.59 11.43 3.77
C LEU A 322 -23.99 12.89 4.06
N ASN A 323 -24.66 13.58 3.12
CA ASN A 323 -25.14 14.94 3.37
C ASN A 323 -26.27 14.95 4.41
N LEU A 324 -27.22 14.02 4.30
CA LEU A 324 -28.29 13.88 5.30
C LEU A 324 -27.73 13.44 6.65
N GLN A 325 -26.69 12.60 6.65
CA GLN A 325 -25.99 12.20 7.87
C GLN A 325 -25.38 13.41 8.58
N HIS A 326 -24.63 14.26 7.88
CA HIS A 326 -24.04 15.46 8.50
C HIS A 326 -25.11 16.41 9.06
N ILE A 327 -26.24 16.55 8.37
CA ILE A 327 -27.39 17.32 8.89
C ILE A 327 -27.94 16.67 10.16
N ALA A 328 -28.14 15.36 10.17
CA ALA A 328 -28.65 14.63 11.33
C ALA A 328 -27.73 14.76 12.55
N GLU A 329 -26.42 14.60 12.34
CA GLU A 329 -25.43 14.78 13.40
C GLU A 329 -25.43 16.21 13.95
N GLN A 330 -25.54 17.20 13.07
CA GLN A 330 -25.65 18.60 13.48
C GLN A 330 -26.90 18.86 14.32
N VAL A 331 -28.06 18.35 13.89
CA VAL A 331 -29.32 18.48 14.63
C VAL A 331 -29.23 17.84 16.02
N VAL A 332 -28.62 16.65 16.12
CA VAL A 332 -28.42 15.97 17.41
C VAL A 332 -27.53 16.80 18.33
N ARG A 333 -26.36 17.24 17.84
CA ARG A 333 -25.44 18.10 18.60
C ARG A 333 -26.12 19.39 19.07
N ASP A 334 -26.87 20.04 18.18
CA ASP A 334 -27.56 21.30 18.49
C ASP A 334 -28.66 21.11 19.54
N GLN A 335 -29.44 20.01 19.48
CA GLN A 335 -30.44 19.73 20.51
C GLN A 335 -29.81 19.46 21.87
N ILE A 336 -28.71 18.72 21.92
CA ILE A 336 -27.98 18.46 23.17
C ILE A 336 -27.42 19.77 23.73
N ALA A 337 -26.77 20.58 22.90
CA ALA A 337 -26.20 21.86 23.33
C ALA A 337 -27.27 22.85 23.83
N GLN A 338 -28.42 22.94 23.14
CA GLN A 338 -29.47 23.89 23.49
C GLN A 338 -30.32 23.45 24.69
N LYS A 339 -30.61 22.15 24.81
CA LYS A 339 -31.63 21.63 25.74
C LYS A 339 -31.10 20.63 26.75
N GLY A 340 -29.93 20.05 26.52
CA GLY A 340 -29.33 19.00 27.36
C GLY A 340 -29.21 19.43 28.82
N ASN A 341 -28.68 20.64 29.06
CA ASN A 341 -28.54 21.18 30.42
C ASN A 341 -29.88 21.41 31.12
N TYR A 342 -30.90 21.90 30.38
CA TYR A 342 -32.21 22.21 30.97
C TYR A 342 -33.00 20.95 31.35
N TYR A 343 -32.97 19.92 30.49
CA TYR A 343 -33.70 18.66 30.72
C TYR A 343 -32.82 17.53 31.31
N ASN A 344 -31.56 17.84 31.63
CA ASN A 344 -30.58 16.90 32.17
C ASN A 344 -30.37 15.63 31.32
N PHE A 345 -30.19 15.80 30.00
CA PHE A 345 -29.76 14.73 29.10
C PHE A 345 -28.45 15.11 28.40
N HIS A 346 -27.64 14.10 28.09
CA HIS A 346 -26.28 14.27 27.55
C HIS A 346 -26.03 13.42 26.30
N ASP A 347 -27.11 12.88 25.72
CA ASP A 347 -27.04 12.01 24.57
C ASP A 347 -28.37 11.99 23.82
N ALA A 348 -28.33 11.72 22.52
CA ALA A 348 -29.51 11.58 21.69
C ALA A 348 -29.20 10.74 20.45
N ALA A 349 -30.23 10.07 19.93
CA ALA A 349 -30.14 9.28 18.71
C ALA A 349 -31.17 9.75 17.68
N LEU A 350 -30.83 9.56 16.40
CA LEU A 350 -31.69 9.90 15.28
C LEU A 350 -31.52 8.84 14.18
N VAL A 351 -32.63 8.33 13.68
CA VAL A 351 -32.66 7.48 12.49
C VAL A 351 -33.61 8.10 11.48
N SER A 352 -33.12 8.34 10.26
CA SER A 352 -33.93 8.75 9.12
C SER A 352 -34.01 7.60 8.14
N MET A 353 -35.23 7.27 7.69
CA MET A 353 -35.47 6.17 6.77
C MET A 353 -36.34 6.61 5.59
N ASP A 354 -36.10 6.01 4.43
CA ASP A 354 -37.04 6.08 3.32
C ASP A 354 -38.30 5.27 3.67
N SER A 355 -39.45 5.95 3.70
CA SER A 355 -40.73 5.34 4.09
C SER A 355 -41.27 4.27 3.12
N LYS A 356 -40.77 4.22 1.88
CA LYS A 356 -41.20 3.26 0.87
C LYS A 356 -40.29 2.03 0.83
N THR A 357 -38.99 2.21 0.97
CA THR A 357 -38.00 1.13 0.85
C THR A 357 -37.54 0.58 2.21
N GLY A 358 -37.68 1.36 3.28
CA GLY A 358 -37.11 1.06 4.60
C GLY A 358 -35.60 1.27 4.68
N GLU A 359 -34.99 1.85 3.64
CA GLU A 359 -33.57 2.18 3.62
C GLU A 359 -33.22 3.21 4.70
N ILE A 360 -32.13 2.97 5.45
CA ILE A 360 -31.61 3.94 6.40
C ILE A 360 -30.79 4.98 5.64
N LEU A 361 -31.23 6.25 5.70
CA LEU A 361 -30.61 7.38 5.02
C LEU A 361 -29.62 8.13 5.92
N ALA A 362 -29.89 8.15 7.23
CA ALA A 362 -29.01 8.69 8.25
C ALA A 362 -29.20 7.93 9.57
N MET A 363 -28.12 7.70 10.30
CA MET A 363 -28.13 7.06 11.61
C MET A 363 -27.11 7.73 12.52
N VAL A 364 -27.62 8.34 13.59
CA VAL A 364 -26.82 8.93 14.68
C VAL A 364 -27.14 8.15 15.94
N GLY A 365 -26.13 7.51 16.51
CA GLY A 365 -26.25 6.70 17.71
C GLY A 365 -25.91 7.44 19.01
N GLY A 366 -25.43 8.67 18.94
CA GLY A 366 -25.07 9.47 20.10
C GLY A 366 -24.33 10.77 19.74
N ASP A 367 -24.04 11.60 20.75
CA ASP A 367 -23.39 12.92 20.60
C ASP A 367 -21.96 12.85 20.05
N ASP A 368 -21.12 12.08 20.74
CA ASP A 368 -19.70 11.87 20.41
C ASP A 368 -19.39 10.39 20.55
N TYR A 369 -18.97 9.78 19.44
CA TYR A 369 -18.61 8.37 19.34
C TYR A 369 -17.32 8.02 20.12
N ASN A 370 -16.38 8.97 20.24
CA ASN A 370 -15.03 8.71 20.75
C ASN A 370 -14.91 8.89 22.27
N ARG A 371 -15.92 9.48 22.94
CA ARG A 371 -15.92 9.60 24.40
C ARG A 371 -16.10 8.22 25.07
N PRO A 372 -15.69 8.05 26.34
CA PRO A 372 -15.95 6.80 27.09
C PRO A 372 -17.44 6.43 27.10
N GLY A 373 -17.77 5.25 26.56
CA GLY A 373 -19.15 4.77 26.41
C GLY A 373 -19.91 5.35 25.21
N GLY A 374 -19.30 6.25 24.44
CA GLY A 374 -19.88 6.86 23.24
C GLY A 374 -20.08 5.87 22.09
N TRP A 375 -19.32 4.78 22.05
CA TRP A 375 -19.49 3.71 21.06
C TRP A 375 -20.82 2.94 21.18
N ILE A 376 -21.63 3.18 22.21
CA ILE A 376 -22.95 2.58 22.35
C ILE A 376 -23.89 3.24 21.35
N ASN A 377 -24.34 2.49 20.35
CA ASN A 377 -25.28 2.98 19.37
C ASN A 377 -26.71 3.03 19.97
N MET A 378 -27.15 4.21 20.40
CA MET A 378 -28.49 4.40 20.95
C MET A 378 -29.60 4.30 19.90
N ALA A 379 -29.26 4.28 18.60
CA ALA A 379 -30.22 4.04 17.52
C ALA A 379 -30.61 2.56 17.37
N ASP A 380 -29.78 1.61 17.81
CA ASP A 380 -30.07 0.16 17.75
C ASP A 380 -30.23 -0.51 19.13
N THR A 381 -30.03 0.25 20.20
CA THR A 381 -30.18 -0.22 21.58
C THR A 381 -31.65 -0.22 22.03
N LEU A 382 -32.13 -1.34 22.58
CA LEU A 382 -33.51 -1.48 23.06
C LEU A 382 -33.81 -0.55 24.24
N ARG A 383 -34.93 0.17 24.16
CA ARG A 383 -35.45 1.07 25.21
C ARG A 383 -36.97 0.96 25.28
N GLN A 384 -37.54 1.35 26.43
CA GLN A 384 -38.99 1.45 26.57
C GLN A 384 -39.51 2.60 25.68
N PRO A 385 -40.44 2.34 24.75
CA PRO A 385 -40.94 3.37 23.82
C PRO A 385 -41.86 4.41 24.49
N GLY A 386 -42.40 4.08 25.66
CA GLY A 386 -43.35 4.95 26.36
C GLY A 386 -44.59 5.22 25.52
N SER A 387 -45.08 6.46 25.52
CA SER A 387 -46.32 6.83 24.83
C SER A 387 -46.26 6.73 23.31
N THR A 388 -45.08 6.64 22.68
CA THR A 388 -44.99 6.46 21.21
C THR A 388 -45.59 5.12 20.77
N PHE A 389 -45.62 4.13 21.65
CA PHE A 389 -46.22 2.82 21.37
C PHE A 389 -47.75 2.88 21.18
N LYS A 390 -48.41 3.93 21.67
CA LYS A 390 -49.87 4.09 21.57
C LYS A 390 -50.36 4.02 20.12
N ILE A 391 -49.54 4.42 19.15
CA ILE A 391 -49.90 4.37 17.73
C ILE A 391 -50.29 2.96 17.28
N TYR A 392 -49.59 1.93 17.76
CA TYR A 392 -49.90 0.54 17.42
C TYR A 392 -51.25 0.10 17.99
N THR A 393 -51.57 0.50 19.23
CA THR A 393 -52.87 0.23 19.86
C THR A 393 -54.01 0.87 19.08
N TYR A 394 -53.87 2.15 18.70
CA TYR A 394 -54.90 2.85 17.92
C TYR A 394 -55.04 2.28 16.51
N THR A 395 -53.94 1.95 15.85
CA THR A 395 -53.95 1.31 14.53
C THR A 395 -54.67 -0.03 14.57
N ALA A 396 -54.38 -0.90 15.54
CA ALA A 396 -55.06 -2.19 15.70
C ALA A 396 -56.57 -2.03 15.99
N ALA A 397 -56.95 -1.01 16.78
CA ALA A 397 -58.35 -0.73 17.06
C ALA A 397 -59.12 -0.30 15.79
N ILE A 398 -58.53 0.57 14.96
CA ILE A 398 -59.13 1.00 13.69
C ILE A 398 -59.15 -0.15 12.68
N GLU A 399 -58.06 -0.92 12.57
CA GLU A 399 -57.93 -2.08 11.70
C GLU A 399 -59.00 -3.15 12.00
N SER A 400 -59.35 -3.32 13.27
CA SER A 400 -60.42 -4.24 13.69
C SER A 400 -61.81 -3.88 13.11
N ARG A 401 -61.98 -2.67 12.55
CA ARG A 401 -63.25 -2.08 12.09
C ARG A 401 -64.33 -1.95 13.18
N ARG A 402 -64.01 -2.23 14.45
CA ARG A 402 -64.92 -2.05 15.60
C ARG A 402 -64.87 -0.63 16.15
N PHE A 403 -63.76 0.06 15.90
CA PHE A 403 -63.51 1.44 16.30
C PHE A 403 -63.12 2.25 15.05
N ASN A 404 -63.34 3.56 15.10
CA ASN A 404 -62.94 4.51 14.08
C ASN A 404 -62.38 5.80 14.74
N MET A 405 -61.92 6.75 13.92
CA MET A 405 -61.29 7.99 14.40
C MET A 405 -62.20 8.89 15.28
N ILE A 406 -63.51 8.66 15.29
CA ILE A 406 -64.49 9.46 16.07
C ILE A 406 -65.11 8.66 17.23
N THR A 407 -64.69 7.42 17.45
CA THR A 407 -65.27 6.58 18.49
C THR A 407 -64.92 7.16 19.87
N PRO A 408 -65.90 7.48 20.73
CA PRO A 408 -65.61 8.04 22.04
C PRO A 408 -64.90 7.02 22.92
N ILE A 409 -63.83 7.46 23.60
CA ILE A 409 -63.08 6.66 24.57
C ILE A 409 -63.30 7.27 25.95
N LEU A 410 -63.65 6.45 26.93
CA LEU A 410 -63.84 6.88 28.31
C LEU A 410 -62.48 7.26 28.92
N ASP A 411 -62.34 8.53 29.29
CA ASP A 411 -61.19 9.05 30.04
C ASP A 411 -61.62 9.31 31.49
N ALA A 412 -61.63 8.24 32.29
CA ALA A 412 -61.98 8.27 33.70
C ALA A 412 -61.01 7.36 34.49
N PRO A 413 -60.89 7.53 35.82
CA PRO A 413 -60.04 6.66 36.63
C PRO A 413 -60.36 5.18 36.43
N LEU A 414 -59.33 4.38 36.16
CA LEU A 414 -59.41 2.93 35.99
C LEU A 414 -58.68 2.21 37.12
N VAL A 415 -59.24 1.11 37.60
CA VAL A 415 -58.61 0.21 38.57
C VAL A 415 -58.37 -1.12 37.89
N PHE A 416 -57.11 -1.51 37.77
CA PHE A 416 -56.72 -2.80 37.23
C PHE A 416 -56.33 -3.74 38.38
N PRO A 417 -56.92 -4.94 38.49
CA PRO A 417 -56.46 -5.92 39.47
C PRO A 417 -55.06 -6.40 39.09
N THR A 418 -54.06 -6.05 39.89
CA THR A 418 -52.70 -6.58 39.74
C THR A 418 -52.64 -7.96 40.38
N TRP A 419 -52.38 -8.99 39.58
CA TRP A 419 -52.12 -10.33 40.11
C TRP A 419 -50.70 -10.38 40.69
N GLY A 420 -50.59 -10.30 42.02
CA GLY A 420 -49.34 -10.58 42.76
C GLY A 420 -49.08 -9.64 43.94
N GLY A 421 -49.39 -10.10 45.16
CA GLY A 421 -48.85 -9.55 46.41
C GLY A 421 -49.88 -9.34 47.52
N THR A 422 -50.33 -10.41 48.18
CA THR A 422 -50.67 -10.31 49.61
C THR A 422 -49.36 -10.28 50.39
N SER A 423 -49.29 -9.31 51.30
CA SER A 423 -48.27 -9.01 52.32
C SER A 423 -47.33 -10.12 52.74
#